data_AF-A0A523LMK8-F1
#
_entry.id   AF-A0A523LMK8-F1
#
_cell.length_a   1.000
_cell.length_b   1.000
_cell.length_c   1.000
_cell.angle_alpha   90.00
_cell.angle_beta   90.00
_cell.angle_gamma   90.00
#
_symmetry.space_group_name_H-M   'P 1'
#
loop_
_entity.id
_entity.type
_entity.pdbx_description
1 polymer ?
#
loop_
_entity_poly.entity_id
_entity_poly.type
_entity_poly.pdbx_seq_one_letter_code
_entity_poly.pdbx_strand_id
1 'polypeptide(L)'
;MEEMDSIREQLEELESTNRGIVPLMLRMVDVLEQSIRLDMPFRLQSRLDRVANLRDMMDRADVTTSEKYRRTMDAYQTEMAYGRTMNSYRDQLPGDAEERDVDFLQVGRIALVYLTLDGDESGWFNPGTRQWEVLDSGYNNSVRQALRVARRQAAPELLKLPIAAPERLQ
;
A
#
# COMPACT_ATOMS: atom_id res chain seq x y z
N MET A 1 28.30 -3.58 2.98
CA MET A 1 28.08 -4.51 4.11
C MET A 1 28.48 -3.90 5.45
N GLU A 2 29.32 -2.85 5.48
CA GLU A 2 29.71 -2.14 6.72
C GLU A 2 28.68 -1.12 7.25
N GLU A 3 27.73 -0.68 6.42
CA GLU A 3 26.70 0.31 6.81
C GLU A 3 25.63 -0.23 7.77
N MET A 4 25.37 -1.53 7.78
CA MET A 4 24.33 -2.13 8.63
C MET A 4 24.83 -2.52 10.02
N ASP A 5 26.14 -2.69 10.18
CA ASP A 5 26.76 -2.97 11.48
C ASP A 5 27.05 -1.67 12.25
N SER A 6 27.38 -0.56 11.57
CA SER A 6 27.53 0.75 12.23
C SER A 6 26.21 1.31 12.77
N ILE A 7 25.09 1.00 12.11
CA ILE A 7 23.74 1.31 12.62
C ILE A 7 23.42 0.48 13.88
N ARG A 8 23.99 -0.72 14.01
CA ARG A 8 23.74 -1.62 15.16
C ARG A 8 24.51 -1.19 16.41
N GLU A 9 25.76 -0.75 16.24
CA GLU A 9 26.60 -0.25 17.34
C GLU A 9 26.08 1.10 17.88
N GLN A 10 25.54 1.97 17.01
CA GLN A 10 24.90 3.22 17.42
C GLN A 10 23.57 3.04 18.17
N LEU A 11 22.96 1.84 18.11
CA LEU A 11 21.72 1.53 18.84
C LEU A 11 21.97 1.14 20.30
N GLU A 12 23.16 0.63 20.66
CA GLU A 12 23.51 0.23 22.03
C GLU A 12 23.85 1.42 22.94
N GLU A 13 24.27 2.56 22.38
CA GLU A 13 24.53 3.80 23.12
C GLU A 13 23.25 4.57 23.53
N LEU A 14 22.06 4.07 23.15
CA LEU A 14 20.77 4.79 23.27
C LEU A 14 19.96 4.53 24.54
N GLU A 15 20.48 3.80 25.54
CA GLU A 15 19.74 3.62 26.80
C GLU A 15 19.50 4.96 27.55
N SER A 16 20.35 5.97 27.33
CA SER A 16 20.17 7.34 27.86
C SER A 16 19.29 8.26 26.99
N THR A 17 19.03 7.88 25.72
CA THR A 17 18.24 8.65 24.73
C THR A 17 16.79 8.15 24.61
N ASN A 18 16.42 7.12 25.38
CA ASN A 18 15.10 6.47 25.38
C ASN A 18 13.89 7.43 25.52
N ARG A 19 14.05 8.63 26.09
CA ARG A 19 12.95 9.60 26.26
C ARG A 19 12.59 10.38 24.99
N GLY A 20 13.47 10.44 23.98
CA GLY A 20 13.25 11.26 22.77
C GLY A 20 12.76 10.50 21.53
N ILE A 21 13.12 9.22 21.41
CA ILE A 21 12.96 8.46 20.16
C ILE A 21 11.53 7.92 20.01
N VAL A 22 10.89 7.49 21.11
CA VAL A 22 9.49 7.01 21.05
C VAL A 22 8.53 8.10 20.55
N PRO A 23 8.60 9.36 21.03
CA PRO A 23 7.82 10.46 20.45
C PRO A 23 8.09 10.73 18.96
N LEU A 24 9.30 10.43 18.45
CA LEU A 24 9.60 10.52 17.02
C LEU A 24 8.95 9.37 16.25
N MET A 25 9.04 8.14 16.76
CA MET A 25 8.41 6.97 16.14
C MET A 25 6.89 7.10 16.09
N LEU A 26 6.25 7.64 17.14
CA LEU A 26 4.82 7.94 17.11
C LEU A 26 4.46 8.92 15.98
N ARG A 27 5.22 10.01 15.84
CA ARG A 27 5.03 10.95 14.72
C ARG A 27 5.23 10.29 13.36
N MET A 28 6.19 9.38 13.23
CA MET A 28 6.37 8.60 12.00
C MET A 28 5.13 7.74 11.71
N VAL A 29 4.60 7.03 12.70
CA VAL A 29 3.38 6.24 12.55
C VAL A 29 2.18 7.12 12.16
N ASP A 30 2.08 8.35 12.69
CA ASP A 30 1.05 9.31 12.29
C ASP A 30 1.18 9.73 10.82
N VAL A 31 2.40 10.05 10.37
CA VAL A 31 2.68 10.39 8.96
C VAL A 31 2.37 9.20 8.05
N LEU A 32 2.67 7.98 8.48
CA LEU A 32 2.36 6.76 7.75
C LEU A 32 0.85 6.60 7.56
N GLU A 33 0.07 6.80 8.63
CA GLU A 33 -1.39 6.74 8.56
C GLU A 33 -1.97 7.81 7.63
N GLN A 34 -1.51 9.05 7.74
CA GLN A 34 -1.95 10.15 6.87
C GLN A 34 -1.68 9.83 5.41
N SER A 35 -0.49 9.31 5.11
CA SER A 35 -0.12 8.86 3.76
C SER A 35 -1.07 7.79 3.24
N ILE A 36 -1.38 6.76 4.06
CA ILE A 36 -2.33 5.70 3.70
C ILE A 36 -3.73 6.25 3.39
N ARG A 37 -4.21 7.22 4.17
CA ARG A 37 -5.55 7.82 4.00
C ARG A 37 -5.68 8.71 2.77
N LEU A 38 -4.60 9.42 2.42
CA LEU A 38 -4.56 10.31 1.25
C LEU A 38 -4.38 9.54 -0.06
N ASP A 39 -3.76 8.37 0.00
CA ASP A 39 -3.50 7.46 -1.11
C ASP A 39 -4.76 6.75 -1.64
N MET A 40 -4.59 5.95 -2.71
CA MET A 40 -5.65 5.07 -3.22
C MET A 40 -6.00 4.00 -2.18
N PRO A 41 -7.29 3.60 -2.06
CA PRO A 41 -7.79 2.75 -0.98
C PRO A 41 -7.48 1.25 -1.17
N PHE A 42 -6.28 0.90 -1.63
CA PHE A 42 -5.90 -0.50 -1.77
C PHE A 42 -5.57 -1.14 -0.42
N ARG A 43 -6.12 -2.32 -0.16
CA ARG A 43 -5.91 -3.09 1.09
C ARG A 43 -5.98 -2.21 2.34
N LEU A 44 -6.90 -1.23 2.33
CA LEU A 44 -6.89 -0.11 3.26
C LEU A 44 -6.98 -0.59 4.71
N GLN A 45 -7.88 -1.53 5.00
CA GLN A 45 -8.06 -2.09 6.33
C GLN A 45 -6.75 -2.71 6.85
N SER A 46 -6.14 -3.62 6.09
CA SER A 46 -4.88 -4.27 6.48
C SER A 46 -3.74 -3.27 6.73
N ARG A 47 -3.67 -2.19 5.94
CA ARG A 47 -2.67 -1.13 6.10
C ARG A 47 -2.91 -0.31 7.38
N LEU A 48 -4.17 0.02 7.68
CA LEU A 48 -4.55 0.72 8.91
C LEU A 48 -4.38 -0.16 10.14
N ASP A 49 -4.67 -1.46 10.06
CA ASP A 49 -4.44 -2.41 11.15
C ASP A 49 -2.95 -2.49 11.49
N ARG A 50 -2.07 -2.48 10.49
CA ARG A 50 -0.62 -2.42 10.73
C ARG A 50 -0.22 -1.13 11.47
N VAL A 51 -0.79 0.01 11.12
CA VAL A 51 -0.56 1.29 11.83
C VAL A 51 -1.03 1.19 13.29
N ALA A 52 -2.24 0.66 13.52
CA ALA A 52 -2.77 0.48 14.86
C ALA A 52 -1.86 -0.42 15.72
N ASN A 53 -1.45 -1.56 15.18
CA ASN A 53 -0.50 -2.47 15.85
C ASN A 53 0.85 -1.80 16.16
N LEU A 54 1.36 -0.92 15.27
CA LEU A 54 2.58 -0.16 15.53
C LEU A 54 2.39 0.84 16.68
N ARG A 55 1.24 1.52 16.74
CA ARG A 55 0.92 2.42 17.86
C ARG A 55 0.88 1.67 19.19
N ASP A 56 0.14 0.57 19.24
CA ASP A 56 0.02 -0.26 20.45
C ASP A 56 1.40 -0.77 20.91
N MET A 57 2.28 -1.11 19.96
CA MET A 57 3.65 -1.52 20.26
C MET A 57 4.49 -0.42 20.91
N MET A 58 4.20 0.87 20.66
CA MET A 58 4.98 1.96 21.26
C MET A 58 4.82 2.03 22.78
N ASP A 59 3.66 1.66 23.30
CA ASP A 59 3.35 1.70 24.74
C ASP A 59 3.78 0.42 25.49
N ARG A 60 4.13 -0.64 24.75
CA ARG A 60 4.58 -1.91 25.34
C ARG A 60 5.96 -1.79 25.97
N ALA A 61 6.05 -2.09 27.27
CA ALA A 61 7.31 -2.10 28.03
C ALA A 61 8.15 -3.36 27.78
N ASP A 62 7.52 -4.45 27.33
CA ASP A 62 8.18 -5.73 27.02
C ASP A 62 8.84 -5.75 25.63
N VAL A 63 8.72 -4.66 24.87
CA VAL A 63 9.30 -4.51 23.53
C VAL A 63 10.46 -3.50 23.60
N THR A 64 11.64 -3.91 23.13
CA THR A 64 12.83 -3.05 23.11
C THR A 64 12.66 -1.89 22.13
N THR A 65 13.32 -0.77 22.40
CA THR A 65 13.31 0.40 21.49
C THR A 65 13.81 0.04 20.09
N SER A 66 14.82 -0.83 19.99
CA SER A 66 15.34 -1.33 18.70
C SER A 66 14.30 -2.13 17.91
N GLU A 67 13.46 -2.92 18.59
CA GLU A 67 12.38 -3.66 17.94
C GLU A 67 11.30 -2.70 17.41
N LYS A 68 10.88 -1.72 18.22
CA LYS A 68 9.92 -0.67 17.82
C LYS A 68 10.40 0.07 16.57
N TYR A 69 11.69 0.45 16.55
CA TYR A 69 12.32 1.09 15.40
C TYR A 69 12.31 0.19 14.17
N ARG A 70 12.77 -1.06 14.30
CA ARG A 70 12.82 -2.02 13.18
C ARG A 70 11.44 -2.21 12.56
N ARG A 71 10.41 -2.44 13.39
CA ARG A 71 9.03 -2.65 12.94
C ARG A 71 8.46 -1.43 12.24
N THR A 72 8.77 -0.24 12.75
CA THR A 72 8.39 1.02 12.09
C THR A 72 9.04 1.11 10.71
N MET A 73 10.35 0.85 10.60
CA MET A 73 11.06 0.89 9.33
C MET A 73 10.60 -0.19 8.33
N ASP A 74 10.26 -1.38 8.79
CA ASP A 74 9.69 -2.44 7.96
C ASP A 74 8.36 -2.02 7.33
N ALA A 75 7.52 -1.29 8.09
CA ALA A 75 6.26 -0.77 7.58
C ALA A 75 6.50 0.31 6.51
N TYR A 76 7.47 1.20 6.69
CA TYR A 76 7.86 2.16 5.66
C TYR A 76 8.40 1.49 4.40
N GLN A 77 9.29 0.49 4.55
CA GLN A 77 9.81 -0.27 3.41
C GLN A 77 8.69 -0.96 2.63
N THR A 78 7.71 -1.54 3.35
CA THR A 78 6.52 -2.14 2.74
C THR A 78 5.71 -1.10 1.97
N GLU A 79 5.47 0.08 2.56
CA GLU A 79 4.75 1.15 1.89
C GLU A 79 5.48 1.70 0.64
N MET A 80 6.81 1.78 0.69
CA MET A 80 7.62 2.14 -0.47
C MET A 80 7.58 1.06 -1.56
N ALA A 81 7.58 -0.22 -1.18
CA ALA A 81 7.49 -1.34 -2.13
C ALA A 81 6.18 -1.32 -2.92
N TYR A 82 5.07 -0.89 -2.31
CA TYR A 82 3.81 -0.70 -3.03
C TYR A 82 3.92 0.30 -4.18
N GLY A 83 4.84 1.26 -4.16
CA GLY A 83 5.06 2.18 -5.27
C GLY A 83 5.73 1.54 -6.50
N ARG A 84 6.38 0.38 -6.35
CA ARG A 84 7.25 -0.23 -7.37
C ARG A 84 6.80 -1.62 -7.82
N THR A 85 5.72 -2.13 -7.23
CA THR A 85 5.25 -3.49 -7.47
C THR A 85 3.88 -3.49 -8.12
N MET A 86 3.56 -4.59 -8.80
CA MET A 86 2.23 -4.88 -9.27
C MET A 86 1.67 -6.04 -8.46
N ASN A 87 0.53 -5.82 -7.81
CA ASN A 87 -0.09 -6.79 -6.92
C ASN A 87 -1.52 -7.04 -7.35
N SER A 88 -2.00 -8.25 -7.09
CA SER A 88 -3.42 -8.56 -7.18
C SER A 88 -3.93 -9.07 -5.84
N TYR A 89 -5.23 -8.88 -5.61
CA TYR A 89 -5.95 -9.45 -4.47
C TYR A 89 -7.43 -9.50 -4.79
N ARG A 90 -8.17 -10.26 -4.00
CA ARG A 90 -9.63 -10.30 -4.05
C ARG A 90 -10.18 -9.67 -2.79
N ASP A 91 -11.18 -8.82 -2.95
CA ASP A 91 -11.89 -8.16 -1.86
C ASP A 91 -13.25 -7.65 -2.36
N GLN A 92 -14.10 -7.20 -1.44
CA GLN A 92 -15.36 -6.56 -1.79
C GLN A 92 -15.12 -5.17 -2.40
N LEU A 93 -15.90 -4.80 -3.42
CA LEU A 93 -15.82 -3.47 -4.02
C LEU A 93 -16.35 -2.39 -3.03
N PRO A 94 -15.50 -1.46 -2.53
CA PRO A 94 -15.93 -0.51 -1.52
C PRO A 94 -16.99 0.45 -2.07
N GLY A 95 -18.10 0.59 -1.32
CA GLY A 95 -19.21 1.46 -1.70
C GLY A 95 -20.20 0.84 -2.70
N ASP A 96 -19.99 -0.42 -3.09
CA ASP A 96 -20.95 -1.17 -3.88
C ASP A 96 -22.10 -1.68 -3.00
N ALA A 97 -23.35 -1.40 -3.41
CA ALA A 97 -24.53 -1.75 -2.61
C ALA A 97 -24.76 -3.27 -2.51
N GLU A 98 -24.23 -4.02 -3.48
CA GLU A 98 -24.34 -5.48 -3.55
C GLU A 98 -23.14 -6.21 -2.93
N GLU A 99 -22.16 -5.48 -2.36
CA GLU A 99 -20.93 -6.04 -1.76
C GLU A 99 -20.22 -7.06 -2.65
N ARG A 100 -20.19 -6.83 -3.97
CA ARG A 100 -19.63 -7.78 -4.93
C ARG A 100 -18.13 -7.98 -4.69
N ASP A 101 -17.71 -9.25 -4.62
CA ASP A 101 -16.30 -9.62 -4.66
C ASP A 101 -15.72 -9.32 -6.04
N VAL A 102 -14.56 -8.66 -6.08
CA VAL A 102 -13.84 -8.34 -7.32
C VAL A 102 -12.37 -8.66 -7.21
N ASP A 103 -11.74 -8.91 -8.36
CA ASP A 103 -10.29 -9.05 -8.46
C ASP A 103 -9.67 -7.66 -8.65
N PHE A 104 -8.99 -7.16 -7.62
CA PHE A 104 -8.21 -5.93 -7.68
C PHE A 104 -6.83 -6.14 -8.28
N LEU A 105 -6.42 -5.18 -9.10
CA LEU A 105 -5.07 -5.02 -9.59
C LEU A 105 -4.55 -3.64 -9.15
N GLN A 106 -3.49 -3.67 -8.35
CA GLN A 106 -2.72 -2.51 -7.96
C GLN A 106 -1.45 -2.45 -8.82
N VAL A 107 -1.25 -1.35 -9.53
CA VAL A 107 -0.01 -1.08 -10.27
C VAL A 107 0.70 0.10 -9.63
N GLY A 108 1.72 -0.20 -8.84
CA GLY A 108 2.45 0.82 -8.10
C GLY A 108 1.52 1.68 -7.24
N ARG A 109 1.74 2.99 -7.30
CA ARG A 109 0.82 4.02 -6.78
C ARG A 109 0.22 4.88 -7.90
N ILE A 110 0.11 4.31 -9.10
CA ILE A 110 -0.34 5.04 -10.30
C ILE A 110 -1.73 4.60 -10.79
N ALA A 111 -2.10 3.34 -10.53
CA ALA A 111 -3.40 2.82 -10.89
C ALA A 111 -3.86 1.76 -9.90
N LEU A 112 -5.14 1.82 -9.58
CA LEU A 112 -5.87 0.78 -8.87
C LEU A 112 -7.13 0.48 -9.67
N VAL A 113 -7.24 -0.76 -10.16
CA VAL A 113 -8.35 -1.19 -11.00
C VAL A 113 -8.97 -2.46 -10.43
N TYR A 114 -10.21 -2.74 -10.78
CA TYR A 114 -10.88 -3.98 -10.46
C TYR A 114 -11.41 -4.67 -11.72
N LEU A 115 -11.67 -5.96 -11.61
CA LEU A 115 -12.41 -6.76 -12.57
C LEU A 115 -13.40 -7.62 -11.79
N THR A 116 -14.66 -7.65 -12.20
CA THR A 116 -15.66 -8.57 -11.66
C THR A 116 -15.25 -10.03 -11.91
N LEU A 117 -15.77 -10.95 -11.10
CA LEU A 117 -15.35 -12.37 -11.18
C LEU A 117 -15.79 -13.07 -12.47
N ASP A 118 -16.90 -12.62 -13.07
CA ASP A 118 -17.33 -13.02 -14.42
C ASP A 118 -16.43 -12.42 -15.52
N GLY A 119 -15.73 -11.32 -15.21
CA GLY A 119 -14.84 -10.60 -16.09
C GLY A 119 -15.55 -9.67 -17.08
N ASP A 120 -16.83 -9.40 -16.87
CA ASP A 120 -17.66 -8.61 -17.78
C ASP A 120 -17.61 -7.10 -17.49
N GLU A 121 -17.18 -6.71 -16.30
CA GLU A 121 -17.02 -5.31 -15.90
C GLU A 121 -15.63 -5.08 -15.28
N SER A 122 -14.98 -4.00 -15.71
CA SER A 122 -13.81 -3.46 -15.04
C SER A 122 -14.03 -2.00 -14.68
N GLY A 123 -13.37 -1.57 -13.61
CA GLY A 123 -13.40 -0.18 -13.19
C GLY A 123 -12.06 0.25 -12.62
N TRP A 124 -11.90 1.54 -12.41
CA TRP A 124 -10.70 2.13 -11.85
C TRP A 124 -11.05 3.08 -10.72
N PHE A 125 -10.11 3.25 -9.80
CA PHE A 125 -10.22 4.27 -8.77
C PHE A 125 -9.71 5.59 -9.33
N ASN A 126 -10.60 6.57 -9.49
CA ASN A 126 -10.24 7.90 -9.94
C ASN A 126 -9.70 8.72 -8.75
N PRO A 127 -8.40 9.09 -8.73
CA PRO A 127 -7.82 9.83 -7.62
C PRO A 127 -8.35 11.27 -7.50
N GLY A 128 -8.85 11.86 -8.60
CA GLY A 128 -9.42 13.21 -8.63
C GLY A 128 -10.82 13.28 -8.00
N THR A 129 -11.69 12.33 -8.32
CA THR A 129 -13.05 12.25 -7.74
C THR A 129 -13.09 11.42 -6.44
N ARG A 130 -12.04 10.63 -6.17
CA ARG A 130 -11.95 9.64 -5.09
C ARG A 130 -13.07 8.59 -5.13
N GLN A 131 -13.50 8.23 -6.33
CA GLN A 131 -14.60 7.29 -6.57
C GLN A 131 -14.17 6.19 -7.54
N TRP A 132 -14.88 5.06 -7.48
CA TRP A 132 -14.78 4.01 -8.48
C TRP A 132 -15.58 4.40 -9.72
N GLU A 133 -14.96 4.32 -10.88
CA GLU A 133 -15.57 4.61 -12.17
C GLU A 133 -15.43 3.39 -13.08
N VAL A 134 -16.54 3.01 -13.73
CA VAL A 134 -16.56 1.90 -14.68
C VAL A 134 -15.79 2.28 -15.94
N LEU A 135 -14.96 1.35 -16.41
CA LEU A 135 -14.19 1.51 -17.65
C LEU A 135 -15.00 1.06 -18.85
N ASP A 136 -14.61 1.56 -20.03
CA ASP A 136 -15.12 1.02 -21.29
C ASP A 136 -14.79 -0.48 -21.40
N SER A 137 -15.72 -1.28 -21.91
CA SER A 137 -15.59 -2.74 -21.97
C SER A 137 -14.37 -3.22 -22.78
N GLY A 138 -13.81 -2.37 -23.66
CA GLY A 138 -12.55 -2.62 -24.35
C GLY A 138 -11.35 -2.84 -23.41
N TYR A 139 -11.40 -2.36 -22.16
CA TYR A 139 -10.34 -2.54 -21.17
C TYR A 139 -10.40 -3.89 -20.44
N ASN A 140 -11.54 -4.59 -20.41
CA ASN A 140 -11.72 -5.82 -19.63
C ASN A 140 -10.65 -6.87 -19.95
N ASN A 141 -10.34 -7.07 -21.24
CA ASN A 141 -9.32 -8.02 -21.68
C ASN A 141 -7.91 -7.62 -21.21
N SER A 142 -7.58 -6.33 -21.26
CA SER A 142 -6.29 -5.82 -20.80
C SER A 142 -6.14 -5.92 -19.29
N VAL A 143 -7.18 -5.61 -18.52
CA VAL A 143 -7.19 -5.77 -17.06
C VAL A 143 -7.06 -7.24 -16.67
N ARG A 144 -7.81 -8.15 -17.33
CA ARG A 144 -7.70 -9.60 -17.10
C ARG A 144 -6.28 -10.11 -17.37
N GLN A 145 -5.65 -9.63 -18.44
CA GLN A 145 -4.27 -9.98 -18.75
C GLN A 145 -3.29 -9.46 -17.69
N ALA A 146 -3.45 -8.20 -17.28
CA ALA A 146 -2.62 -7.61 -16.25
C ALA A 146 -2.75 -8.33 -14.89
N LEU A 147 -3.96 -8.77 -14.52
CA LEU A 147 -4.19 -9.63 -13.35
C LEU A 147 -3.42 -10.96 -13.45
N ARG A 148 -3.39 -11.61 -14.63
CA ARG A 148 -2.60 -12.83 -14.83
C ARG A 148 -1.10 -12.58 -14.67
N VAL A 149 -0.59 -11.47 -15.21
CA VAL A 149 0.83 -11.09 -15.03
C VAL A 149 1.14 -10.83 -13.55
N ALA A 150 0.27 -10.10 -12.83
CA ALA A 150 0.43 -9.82 -11.40
C ALA A 150 0.43 -11.10 -10.55
N ARG A 151 -0.34 -12.11 -10.98
CA ARG A 151 -0.39 -13.45 -10.38
C ARG A 151 0.76 -14.36 -10.81
N ARG A 152 1.68 -13.88 -11.64
CA ARG A 152 2.78 -14.65 -12.26
C ARG A 152 2.28 -15.84 -13.10
N GLN A 153 1.07 -15.73 -13.65
CA GLN A 153 0.45 -16.72 -14.53
C GLN A 153 0.72 -16.43 -16.02
N ALA A 154 1.31 -15.27 -16.32
CA ALA A 154 1.71 -14.86 -17.66
C ALA A 154 3.05 -14.11 -17.61
N ALA A 155 3.80 -14.13 -18.72
CA ALA A 155 5.03 -13.36 -18.85
C ALA A 155 4.74 -11.85 -18.86
N PRO A 156 5.65 -11.01 -18.33
CA PRO A 156 5.51 -9.56 -18.43
C PRO A 156 5.48 -9.11 -19.89
N GLU A 157 4.49 -8.31 -20.24
CA GLU A 157 4.33 -7.70 -21.57
C GLU A 157 3.83 -6.25 -21.44
N LEU A 158 3.74 -5.54 -22.56
CA LEU A 158 3.20 -4.18 -22.58
C LEU A 158 1.68 -4.22 -22.32
N LEU A 159 1.25 -3.69 -21.17
CA LEU A 159 -0.15 -3.65 -20.78
C LEU A 159 -0.75 -2.26 -21.03
N LYS A 160 -1.94 -2.22 -21.61
CA LYS A 160 -2.73 -0.98 -21.73
C LYS A 160 -3.68 -0.89 -20.55
N LEU A 161 -3.38 0.02 -19.62
CA LEU A 161 -4.21 0.27 -18.45
C LEU A 161 -4.71 1.72 -18.49
N PRO A 162 -5.91 1.99 -17.96
CA PRO A 162 -6.34 3.37 -17.73
C PRO A 162 -5.43 3.95 -16.65
N ILE A 163 -4.62 4.92 -17.05
CA ILE A 163 -3.82 5.72 -16.14
C ILE A 163 -4.37 7.14 -16.18
N ALA A 164 -4.56 7.74 -15.00
CA ALA A 164 -4.78 9.17 -14.94
C ALA A 164 -3.58 9.84 -15.62
N ALA A 165 -3.83 10.60 -16.69
CA ALA A 165 -2.79 11.43 -17.28
C ALA A 165 -2.31 12.38 -16.17
N PRO A 166 -0.99 12.62 -16.03
CA PRO A 166 -0.51 13.59 -15.05
C PRO A 166 -1.18 14.93 -15.34
N GLU A 167 -1.92 15.45 -14.35
CA GLU A 167 -2.45 16.81 -14.41
C GLU A 167 -1.25 17.73 -14.61
N ARG A 168 -1.15 18.34 -15.79
CA ARG A 168 -0.27 19.49 -15.96
C ARG A 168 -0.87 20.57 -15.08
N LEU A 169 -0.26 20.81 -13.93
CA LEU A 169 -0.40 22.07 -13.22
C LEU A 169 -0.06 23.18 -14.24
N GLN A 170 -1.09 23.88 -14.71
CA GLN A 170 -0.97 25.13 -15.46
C GLN A 170 -0.76 26.27 -14.47
#